data_AF-A0A4P8RGH8-F1
#
_entry.id   AF-A0A4P8RGH8-F1
#
_cell.length_a   1.000
_cell.length_b   1.000
_cell.length_c   1.000
_cell.angle_alpha   90.00
_cell.angle_beta   90.00
_cell.angle_gamma   90.00
#
_symmetry.space_group_name_H-M   'P 1'
#
loop_
_entity.id
_entity.type
_entity.pdbx_description
1 polymer ?
#
loop_
_entity_poly.entity_id
_entity_poly.type
_entity_poly.pdbx_seq_one_letter_code
_entity_poly.pdbx_strand_id
1 'polypeptide(L)'
;MLLITALCRLIFGGRNIGTTLRSVKQRGAYDKIFLPDYQQALVIDPASKGLTKIVSPSPLTAKIKVQETFLFDNVGGPVKLEVKTEYYGSEADNQRSYFSTSSLKDIEKSYLNFYAATFPEIEVARDFEFLDFESENKFTTLEEYTIENLWEAQEDNENILQASFYPQILRDYIKQPRTSKRTTPMDLGYPLDVEHEVLLYLPEYWPLKEVTKEVSDKNFMYASHIAYDSRSNLATLNYTYTTLHDHVMPEDMASFKKNQKLMLDDLGYSLTYDKAMAGAGGADFEFSWWILLFGLLVAGAAALGAYKLYHYDPLPAPGYIAGDGIAVGGWLILPLLGIISTPFRTLILIGSNGYFNQTVWVNLLSPALSTFNPALAGAMLGELIINIGFLVYSLLVAILFLQKRSSVPRLMVVLYISNLLFLIADYVALEVLELSSGAENSLASIASAFIVAAIWVPYFNVSTRVKETFVVQLNPAEPDEVLLEERALTGTGI
;
A
#
# COMPACT_ATOMS: atom_id res chain seq x y z
N MET A 1 -3.29 -22.76 -43.07
CA MET A 1 -2.17 -23.05 -43.99
C MET A 1 -1.06 -23.65 -43.15
N LEU A 2 -0.88 -24.98 -43.19
CA LEU A 2 0.18 -25.67 -42.42
C LEU A 2 1.54 -25.23 -43.00
N LEU A 3 2.27 -24.40 -42.26
CA LEU A 3 3.67 -24.10 -42.53
C LEU A 3 4.48 -25.36 -42.17
N ILE A 4 4.69 -26.23 -43.15
CA ILE A 4 5.62 -27.37 -43.03
C ILE A 4 7.03 -26.76 -42.98
N THR A 5 7.56 -26.60 -41.78
CA THR A 5 8.93 -26.13 -41.57
C THR A 5 9.87 -27.33 -41.76
N ALA A 6 10.76 -27.27 -42.75
CA ALA A 6 11.78 -28.28 -42.94
C ALA A 6 12.78 -28.23 -41.75
N LEU A 7 12.73 -29.24 -40.90
CA LEU A 7 13.70 -29.46 -39.82
C LEU A 7 14.86 -30.30 -40.36
N CYS A 8 16.08 -29.79 -40.26
CA CYS A 8 17.27 -30.59 -40.54
C CYS A 8 17.52 -31.53 -39.36
N ARG A 9 17.65 -32.82 -39.64
CA ARG A 9 18.00 -33.87 -38.68
C ARG A 9 19.52 -33.82 -38.47
N LEU A 10 19.96 -33.28 -37.33
CA LEU A 10 21.35 -33.39 -36.87
C LEU A 10 21.44 -34.57 -35.89
N ILE A 11 22.25 -35.57 -36.19
CA ILE A 11 22.50 -36.70 -35.29
C ILE A 11 23.85 -36.46 -34.62
N PHE A 12 23.84 -36.10 -33.34
CA PHE A 12 25.05 -36.06 -32.50
C PHE A 12 24.91 -37.13 -31.42
N GLY A 13 25.85 -38.08 -31.35
CA GLY A 13 25.89 -39.11 -30.30
C GLY A 13 24.72 -40.11 -30.28
N GLY A 14 24.06 -40.36 -31.42
CA GLY A 14 22.95 -41.33 -31.51
C GLY A 14 21.58 -40.80 -31.08
N ARG A 15 21.44 -39.49 -30.82
CA ARG A 15 20.15 -38.84 -30.52
C ARG A 15 19.74 -37.90 -31.66
N ASN A 16 18.46 -37.88 -32.00
CA ASN A 16 17.90 -37.03 -33.05
C ASN A 16 17.78 -35.59 -32.54
N ILE A 17 18.48 -34.64 -33.17
CA ILE A 17 18.37 -33.20 -32.90
C ILE A 17 17.63 -32.57 -34.08
N GLY A 18 16.51 -31.90 -33.78
CA GLY A 18 15.83 -31.04 -34.74
C GLY A 18 16.38 -29.63 -34.63
N THR A 19 17.05 -29.15 -35.67
CA THR A 19 17.44 -27.73 -35.79
C THR A 19 16.67 -27.14 -36.96
N THR A 20 16.07 -25.95 -36.80
CA THR A 20 15.44 -25.26 -37.93
C THR A 20 16.42 -24.32 -38.61
N LEU A 21 16.26 -24.13 -39.91
CA LEU A 21 17.00 -23.15 -40.70
C LEU A 21 16.53 -21.70 -40.45
N ARG A 22 15.50 -21.48 -39.60
CA ARG A 22 14.94 -20.15 -39.31
C ARG A 22 15.34 -19.58 -37.95
N SER A 23 15.82 -20.41 -37.03
CA SER A 23 16.29 -19.93 -35.73
C SER A 23 17.72 -19.40 -35.86
N VAL A 24 17.91 -18.10 -35.61
CA VAL A 24 19.21 -17.43 -35.73
C VAL A 24 19.86 -17.34 -34.33
N LYS A 25 21.20 -17.42 -34.25
CA LYS A 25 22.01 -17.27 -33.02
C LYS A 25 21.66 -18.19 -31.83
N GLN A 26 21.02 -19.34 -32.07
CA GLN A 26 20.75 -20.32 -31.01
C GLN A 26 22.03 -20.79 -30.32
N ARG A 27 21.97 -20.89 -28.98
CA ARG A 27 23.03 -21.40 -28.10
C ARG A 27 22.44 -22.35 -27.03
N GLY A 28 23.32 -22.94 -26.22
CA GLY A 28 22.96 -23.87 -25.14
C GLY A 28 23.42 -25.30 -25.37
N ALA A 29 23.54 -26.05 -24.26
CA ALA A 29 23.62 -27.50 -24.29
C ALA A 29 22.35 -28.12 -24.91
N TYR A 30 22.40 -29.41 -25.27
CA TYR A 30 21.30 -30.08 -25.99
C TYR A 30 19.93 -29.99 -25.30
N ASP A 31 19.93 -29.89 -23.96
CA ASP A 31 18.78 -29.77 -23.07
C ASP A 31 18.44 -28.32 -22.70
N LYS A 32 19.11 -27.34 -23.32
CA LYS A 32 18.94 -25.89 -23.09
C LYS A 32 18.66 -25.10 -24.38
N ILE A 33 18.66 -25.76 -25.53
CA ILE A 33 18.27 -25.16 -26.80
C ILE A 33 16.76 -24.95 -26.81
N PHE A 34 16.33 -23.73 -27.10
CA PHE A 34 14.93 -23.44 -27.34
C PHE A 34 14.48 -24.03 -28.68
N LEU A 35 13.41 -24.81 -28.66
CA LEU A 35 12.75 -25.29 -29.87
C LEU A 35 11.29 -24.83 -29.83
N PRO A 36 10.85 -23.97 -30.76
CA PRO A 36 9.44 -23.61 -30.90
C PRO A 36 8.56 -24.86 -30.98
N ASP A 37 7.31 -24.77 -30.49
CA ASP A 37 6.37 -25.89 -30.55
C ASP A 37 5.85 -26.12 -31.97
N TYR A 38 6.68 -26.74 -32.78
CA TYR A 38 6.32 -27.16 -34.13
C TYR A 38 5.30 -28.30 -34.15
N GLN A 39 5.00 -28.93 -33.00
CA GLN A 39 4.15 -30.10 -32.78
C GLN A 39 4.58 -31.37 -33.52
N GLN A 40 4.83 -31.28 -34.84
CA GLN A 40 5.18 -32.40 -35.71
C GLN A 40 6.28 -32.01 -36.71
N ALA A 41 7.21 -32.94 -36.96
CA ALA A 41 8.27 -32.85 -37.97
C ALA A 41 8.10 -33.94 -39.03
N LEU A 42 8.48 -33.65 -40.26
CA LEU A 42 8.78 -34.71 -41.24
C LEU A 42 10.24 -35.12 -41.10
N VAL A 43 10.48 -36.36 -40.67
CA VAL A 43 11.84 -36.92 -40.63
C VAL A 43 12.29 -37.22 -42.05
N ILE A 44 13.38 -36.58 -42.50
CA ILE A 44 13.99 -36.85 -43.82
C ILE A 44 14.76 -38.18 -43.72
N ASP A 45 14.06 -39.27 -44.05
CA ASP A 45 14.55 -40.64 -44.07
C ASP A 45 13.76 -41.41 -45.15
N PRO A 46 14.41 -42.20 -46.03
CA PRO A 46 13.72 -42.95 -47.08
C PRO A 46 12.60 -43.88 -46.57
N ALA A 47 12.66 -44.31 -45.31
CA ALA A 47 11.64 -45.15 -44.67
C ALA A 47 10.49 -44.36 -44.03
N SER A 48 10.62 -43.04 -43.89
CA SER A 48 9.62 -42.18 -43.24
C SER A 48 8.44 -41.92 -44.16
N LYS A 49 7.23 -42.31 -43.72
CA LYS A 49 5.97 -42.13 -44.47
C LYS A 49 4.98 -41.15 -43.82
N GLY A 50 5.37 -40.48 -42.74
CA GLY A 50 4.46 -39.63 -41.98
C GLY A 50 5.16 -38.64 -41.06
N LEU A 51 4.35 -37.77 -40.45
CA LEU A 51 4.82 -36.79 -39.49
C LEU A 51 5.09 -37.46 -38.14
N THR A 52 6.20 -37.06 -37.51
CA THR A 52 6.61 -37.53 -36.18
C THR A 52 6.38 -36.41 -35.17
N LYS A 53 5.80 -36.73 -34.01
CA LYS A 53 5.63 -35.76 -32.92
C LYS A 53 7.00 -35.27 -32.44
N ILE A 54 7.17 -33.97 -32.37
CA ILE A 54 8.36 -33.36 -31.78
C ILE A 54 8.12 -33.26 -30.28
N VAL A 55 9.09 -33.70 -29.49
CA VAL A 55 9.13 -33.44 -28.05
C VAL A 55 10.25 -32.45 -27.83
N SER A 56 9.91 -31.28 -27.29
CA SER A 56 10.92 -30.26 -27.00
C SER A 56 11.88 -30.80 -25.92
N PRO A 57 13.21 -30.70 -26.10
CA PRO A 57 14.19 -31.27 -25.18
C PRO A 57 14.23 -30.55 -23.82
N SER A 58 13.69 -29.32 -23.76
CA SER A 58 13.52 -28.52 -22.55
C SER A 58 12.08 -28.02 -22.47
N PRO A 59 11.51 -27.79 -21.26
CA PRO A 59 10.35 -26.93 -21.15
C PRO A 59 10.64 -25.60 -21.87
N LEU A 60 9.70 -25.21 -22.71
CA LEU A 60 9.62 -23.93 -23.39
C LEU A 60 9.82 -22.82 -22.34
N THR A 61 11.02 -22.26 -22.22
CA THR A 61 11.39 -21.32 -21.15
C THR A 61 11.93 -20.04 -21.77
N ALA A 62 11.02 -19.19 -22.28
CA ALA A 62 11.32 -17.78 -22.43
C ALA A 62 11.19 -17.18 -21.03
N LYS A 63 12.32 -16.81 -20.43
CA LYS A 63 12.34 -16.20 -19.11
C LYS A 63 13.16 -14.93 -19.15
N ILE A 64 12.65 -13.91 -18.49
CA ILE A 64 13.32 -12.64 -18.28
C ILE A 64 13.32 -12.37 -16.77
N LYS A 65 14.51 -12.07 -16.23
CA LYS A 65 14.64 -11.53 -14.87
C LYS A 65 15.21 -10.13 -14.96
N VAL A 66 14.52 -9.16 -14.39
CA VAL A 66 14.92 -7.76 -14.32
C VAL A 66 15.15 -7.41 -12.86
N GLN A 67 16.27 -6.76 -12.58
CA GLN A 67 16.53 -6.13 -11.30
C GLN A 67 16.89 -4.66 -11.54
N GLU A 68 16.06 -3.76 -11.04
CA GLU A 68 16.30 -2.31 -11.04
C GLU A 68 16.63 -1.88 -9.61
N THR A 69 17.81 -1.31 -9.42
CA THR A 69 18.28 -0.86 -8.10
C THR A 69 18.43 0.64 -8.10
N PHE A 70 17.59 1.32 -7.33
CA PHE A 70 17.63 2.75 -7.10
C PHE A 70 18.37 3.04 -5.80
N LEU A 71 19.44 3.82 -5.91
CA LEU A 71 20.29 4.22 -4.79
C LEU A 71 20.12 5.72 -4.55
N PHE A 72 19.62 6.06 -3.36
CA PHE A 72 19.30 7.43 -2.97
C PHE A 72 20.33 7.92 -1.95
N ASP A 73 21.00 9.03 -2.25
CA ASP A 73 21.85 9.71 -1.26
C ASP A 73 21.02 10.60 -0.33
N ASN A 74 20.02 11.29 -0.88
CA ASN A 74 19.09 12.17 -0.18
C ASN A 74 17.75 12.27 -0.94
N VAL A 75 16.70 12.73 -0.24
CA VAL A 75 15.42 13.01 -0.89
C VAL A 75 15.51 14.28 -1.73
N GLY A 76 15.01 14.23 -2.97
CA GLY A 76 15.04 15.35 -3.90
C GLY A 76 16.37 15.59 -4.62
N GLY A 77 17.41 14.80 -4.32
CA GLY A 77 18.67 14.81 -5.07
C GLY A 77 18.70 13.81 -6.23
N PRO A 78 19.84 13.75 -6.96
CA PRO A 78 20.02 12.77 -8.03
C PRO A 78 20.00 11.35 -7.48
N VAL A 79 19.48 10.42 -8.28
CA VAL A 79 19.34 9.01 -7.93
C VAL A 79 20.09 8.17 -8.94
N LYS A 80 20.88 7.21 -8.44
CA LYS A 80 21.58 6.27 -9.30
C LYS A 80 20.68 5.05 -9.56
N LEU A 81 20.52 4.69 -10.83
CA LEU A 81 19.76 3.53 -11.28
C LEU A 81 20.71 2.48 -11.86
N GLU A 82 20.78 1.31 -11.25
CA GLU A 82 21.47 0.14 -11.78
C GLU A 82 20.44 -0.86 -12.31
N VAL A 83 20.56 -1.23 -13.59
CA VAL A 83 19.65 -2.19 -14.24
C VAL A 83 20.44 -3.43 -14.64
N LYS A 84 19.97 -4.59 -14.19
CA LYS A 84 20.46 -5.89 -14.63
C LYS A 84 19.30 -6.67 -15.23
N THR A 85 19.45 -7.05 -16.50
CA THR A 85 18.46 -7.92 -17.16
C THR A 85 19.08 -9.22 -17.61
N GLU A 86 18.51 -10.34 -17.19
CA GLU A 86 18.90 -11.69 -17.57
C GLU A 86 17.84 -12.33 -18.46
N TYR A 87 18.24 -12.65 -19.68
CA TYR A 87 17.41 -13.32 -20.68
C TYR A 87 17.81 -14.78 -20.77
N TYR A 88 16.82 -15.68 -20.86
CA TYR A 88 17.02 -17.12 -20.98
C TYR A 88 16.29 -17.68 -22.20
N GLY A 89 16.82 -18.77 -22.74
CA GLY A 89 16.12 -19.52 -23.79
C GLY A 89 15.95 -18.71 -25.06
N SER A 90 14.71 -18.61 -25.57
CA SER A 90 14.41 -17.85 -26.79
C SER A 90 14.73 -16.36 -26.65
N GLU A 91 14.59 -15.79 -25.46
CA GLU A 91 14.86 -14.37 -25.23
C GLU A 91 16.36 -14.08 -25.30
N ALA A 92 17.19 -15.00 -24.81
CA ALA A 92 18.64 -14.90 -24.96
C ALA A 92 19.05 -14.95 -26.45
N ASP A 93 18.44 -15.85 -27.22
CA ASP A 93 18.67 -15.95 -28.67
C ASP A 93 18.23 -14.67 -29.42
N ASN A 94 17.09 -14.09 -29.02
CA ASN A 94 16.58 -12.82 -29.55
C ASN A 94 17.56 -11.68 -29.28
N GLN A 95 18.09 -11.57 -28.06
CA GLN A 95 19.09 -10.55 -27.72
C GLN A 95 20.39 -10.76 -28.51
N ARG A 96 20.93 -11.98 -28.59
CA ARG A 96 22.13 -12.26 -29.42
C ARG A 96 21.92 -11.86 -30.88
N SER A 97 20.72 -12.09 -31.42
CA SER A 97 20.38 -11.66 -32.77
C SER A 97 20.42 -10.14 -32.87
N TYR A 98 19.74 -9.43 -31.97
CA TYR A 98 19.70 -7.96 -31.94
C TYR A 98 21.10 -7.34 -31.82
N PHE A 99 21.94 -7.86 -30.92
CA PHE A 99 23.32 -7.42 -30.72
C PHE A 99 24.25 -7.73 -31.90
N SER A 100 23.92 -8.75 -32.71
CA SER A 100 24.71 -9.07 -33.90
C SER A 100 24.38 -8.20 -35.11
N THR A 101 23.20 -7.55 -35.11
CA THR A 101 22.72 -6.73 -36.23
C THR A 101 22.76 -5.24 -35.95
N SER A 102 22.98 -4.83 -34.70
CA SER A 102 22.99 -3.44 -34.25
C SER A 102 24.36 -3.06 -33.69
N SER A 103 24.77 -1.80 -33.83
CA SER A 103 26.01 -1.32 -33.20
C SER A 103 25.78 -1.10 -31.70
N LEU A 104 26.82 -1.27 -30.86
CA LEU A 104 26.71 -1.04 -29.41
C LEU A 104 26.19 0.37 -29.09
N LYS A 105 26.62 1.38 -29.86
CA LYS A 105 26.17 2.76 -29.71
C LYS A 105 24.68 2.93 -29.99
N ASP A 106 24.13 2.22 -30.98
CA ASP A 106 22.70 2.27 -31.29
C ASP A 106 21.86 1.58 -30.20
N ILE A 107 22.39 0.49 -29.63
CA ILE A 107 21.76 -0.25 -28.53
C ILE A 107 21.72 0.61 -27.27
N GLU A 108 22.85 1.16 -26.85
CA GLU A 108 22.97 2.07 -25.71
C GLU A 108 22.01 3.26 -25.84
N LYS A 109 21.97 3.87 -27.03
CA LYS A 109 21.01 4.94 -27.33
C LYS A 109 19.56 4.46 -27.22
N SER A 110 19.24 3.25 -27.69
CA SER A 110 17.88 2.70 -27.60
C SER A 110 17.47 2.48 -26.15
N TYR A 111 18.37 2.00 -25.31
CA TYR A 111 18.10 1.69 -23.90
C TYR A 111 18.00 2.98 -23.06
N LEU A 112 18.88 3.97 -23.31
CA LEU A 112 18.73 5.30 -22.71
C LEU A 112 17.38 5.94 -23.07
N ASN A 113 16.98 5.89 -24.34
CA ASN A 113 15.70 6.45 -24.78
C ASN A 113 14.49 5.73 -24.18
N PHE A 114 14.63 4.43 -23.87
CA PHE A 114 13.58 3.65 -23.22
C PHE A 114 13.28 4.23 -21.82
N TYR A 115 14.31 4.40 -21.00
CA TYR A 115 14.15 5.01 -19.67
C TYR A 115 13.86 6.52 -19.72
N ALA A 116 14.34 7.23 -20.74
CA ALA A 116 14.07 8.66 -20.92
C ALA A 116 12.57 8.99 -21.11
N ALA A 117 11.75 8.00 -21.48
CA ALA A 117 10.30 8.17 -21.55
C ALA A 117 9.63 8.41 -20.18
N THR A 118 10.26 7.97 -19.09
CA THR A 118 9.80 8.23 -17.71
C THR A 118 10.73 9.17 -16.96
N PHE A 119 12.02 9.19 -17.30
CA PHE A 119 13.00 10.07 -16.66
C PHE A 119 13.67 10.96 -17.73
N PRO A 120 13.06 12.09 -18.13
CA PRO A 120 13.50 12.86 -19.30
C PRO A 120 14.96 13.34 -19.28
N GLU A 121 15.52 13.52 -18.08
CA GLU A 121 16.89 13.98 -17.85
C GLU A 121 17.82 12.87 -17.36
N ILE A 122 17.50 11.61 -17.67
CA ILE A 122 18.36 10.47 -17.36
C ILE A 122 19.64 10.50 -18.21
N GLU A 123 20.78 10.24 -17.57
CA GLU A 123 22.09 10.20 -18.21
C GLU A 123 22.81 8.88 -17.96
N VAL A 124 23.67 8.46 -18.89
CA VAL A 124 24.51 7.26 -18.74
C VAL A 124 25.58 7.53 -17.70
N ALA A 125 25.61 6.73 -16.63
CA ALA A 125 26.61 6.84 -15.55
C ALA A 125 27.83 5.94 -15.80
N ARG A 126 27.64 4.81 -16.49
CA ARG A 126 28.70 3.86 -16.85
C ARG A 126 28.46 3.29 -18.23
N ASP A 127 29.56 2.98 -18.93
CA ASP A 127 29.52 2.29 -20.21
C ASP A 127 28.70 1.00 -20.15
N PHE A 128 27.86 0.80 -21.16
CA PHE A 128 27.02 -0.37 -21.30
C PHE A 128 27.83 -1.67 -21.35
N GLU A 129 27.45 -2.68 -20.57
CA GLU A 129 28.10 -3.99 -20.54
C GLU A 129 27.10 -5.12 -20.80
N PHE A 130 27.58 -6.20 -21.42
CA PHE A 130 26.80 -7.42 -21.58
C PHE A 130 27.66 -8.66 -21.41
N LEU A 131 27.03 -9.75 -20.95
CA LEU A 131 27.66 -11.05 -20.73
C LEU A 131 26.87 -12.13 -21.46
N ASP A 132 27.54 -12.92 -22.29
CA ASP A 132 26.92 -14.05 -22.98
C ASP A 132 27.42 -15.39 -22.41
N PHE A 133 26.51 -16.11 -21.75
CA PHE A 133 26.75 -17.43 -21.20
C PHE A 133 26.18 -18.49 -22.15
N GLU A 134 26.91 -18.75 -23.24
CA GLU A 134 26.44 -19.62 -24.32
C GLU A 134 26.04 -21.03 -23.88
N SER A 135 26.75 -21.64 -22.91
CA SER A 135 26.45 -22.99 -22.42
C SER A 135 25.13 -23.08 -21.66
N GLU A 136 24.76 -22.00 -20.96
CA GLU A 136 23.53 -21.90 -20.17
C GLU A 136 22.33 -21.39 -20.99
N ASN A 137 22.57 -20.95 -22.24
CA ASN A 137 21.63 -20.19 -23.03
C ASN A 137 21.07 -18.97 -22.26
N LYS A 138 21.99 -18.18 -21.71
CA LYS A 138 21.70 -16.98 -20.92
C LYS A 138 22.46 -15.78 -21.49
N PHE A 139 21.78 -14.65 -21.61
CA PHE A 139 22.36 -13.38 -22.04
C PHE A 139 22.02 -12.31 -20.99
N THR A 140 23.01 -11.56 -20.53
CA THR A 140 22.83 -10.58 -19.45
C THR A 140 23.25 -9.19 -19.94
N THR A 141 22.44 -8.17 -19.68
CA THR A 141 22.79 -6.76 -19.88
C THR A 141 22.95 -6.08 -18.52
N LEU A 142 23.88 -5.12 -18.46
CA LEU A 142 24.22 -4.34 -17.28
C LEU A 142 24.27 -2.87 -17.69
N GLU A 143 23.46 -2.06 -17.01
CA GLU A 143 23.27 -0.65 -17.31
C GLU A 143 23.33 0.16 -16.02
N GLU A 144 23.85 1.38 -16.11
CA GLU A 144 23.98 2.28 -14.97
C GLU A 144 23.67 3.70 -15.43
N TYR A 145 22.73 4.33 -14.75
CA TYR A 145 22.23 5.66 -15.09
C TYR A 145 22.21 6.59 -13.87
N THR A 146 22.25 7.89 -14.14
CA THR A 146 21.94 8.94 -13.14
C THR A 146 20.63 9.59 -13.54
N ILE A 147 19.71 9.72 -12.59
CA ILE A 147 18.43 10.41 -12.75
C ILE A 147 18.51 11.68 -11.90
N GLU A 148 18.69 12.83 -12.54
CA GLU A 148 18.79 14.13 -11.84
C GLU A 148 17.49 14.51 -11.13
N ASN A 149 16.36 14.36 -11.83
CA ASN A 149 15.04 14.75 -11.35
C ASN A 149 14.08 13.55 -11.29
N LEU A 150 14.21 12.74 -10.24
CA LEU A 150 13.27 11.64 -9.97
C LEU A 150 11.99 12.13 -9.26
N TRP A 151 12.15 13.15 -8.41
CA TRP A 151 11.10 13.65 -7.54
C TRP A 151 10.36 14.79 -8.23
N GLU A 152 9.06 14.60 -8.43
CA GLU A 152 8.18 15.63 -8.99
C GLU A 152 7.31 16.20 -7.87
N ALA A 153 7.09 17.51 -7.88
CA ALA A 153 6.10 18.12 -7.02
C ALA A 153 4.69 17.68 -7.45
N GLN A 154 3.83 17.33 -6.50
CA GLN A 154 2.43 17.06 -6.82
C GLN A 154 1.73 18.33 -7.32
N GLU A 155 0.88 18.20 -8.35
CA GLU A 155 0.12 19.33 -8.91
C GLU A 155 -0.71 20.06 -7.85
N ASP A 156 -1.25 19.32 -6.87
CA ASP A 156 -2.09 19.86 -5.81
C ASP A 156 -1.30 20.44 -4.64
N ASN A 157 -0.01 20.07 -4.46
CA ASN A 157 0.81 20.54 -3.33
C ASN A 157 2.32 20.48 -3.63
N GLU A 158 2.93 21.64 -3.86
CA GLU A 158 4.37 21.76 -4.15
C GLU A 158 5.30 21.32 -3.00
N ASN A 159 4.76 21.19 -1.78
CA ASN A 159 5.50 20.68 -0.63
C ASN A 159 5.58 19.15 -0.58
N ILE A 160 4.76 18.45 -1.38
CA ILE A 160 4.80 16.99 -1.48
C ILE A 160 5.54 16.61 -2.75
N LEU A 161 6.65 15.91 -2.57
CA LEU A 161 7.38 15.28 -3.66
C LEU A 161 6.84 13.87 -3.87
N GLN A 162 6.71 13.46 -5.12
CA GLN A 162 6.33 12.12 -5.53
C GLN A 162 7.40 11.55 -6.45
N ALA A 163 7.81 10.32 -6.19
CA ALA A 163 8.65 9.52 -7.08
C ALA A 163 7.86 8.28 -7.48
N SER A 164 7.76 7.99 -8.78
CA SER A 164 6.95 6.89 -9.30
C SER A 164 7.81 5.83 -9.99
N PHE A 165 7.64 4.59 -9.59
CA PHE A 165 8.40 3.44 -10.07
C PHE A 165 7.44 2.53 -10.82
N TYR A 166 7.56 2.49 -12.14
CA TYR A 166 6.75 1.64 -13.00
C TYR A 166 7.64 0.59 -13.68
N PRO A 167 7.35 -0.72 -13.53
CA PRO A 167 8.16 -1.77 -14.14
C PRO A 167 7.94 -1.82 -15.66
N GLN A 168 8.63 -0.94 -16.39
CA GLN A 168 8.41 -0.73 -17.82
C GLN A 168 8.73 -1.97 -18.65
N ILE A 169 9.82 -2.68 -18.33
CA ILE A 169 10.23 -3.87 -19.06
C ILE A 169 9.12 -4.92 -18.99
N LEU A 170 8.59 -5.21 -17.80
CA LEU A 170 7.44 -6.11 -17.64
C LEU A 170 6.23 -5.62 -18.44
N ARG A 171 5.95 -4.32 -18.44
CA ARG A 171 4.82 -3.73 -19.17
C ARG A 171 4.90 -3.95 -20.68
N ASP A 172 6.08 -3.92 -21.28
CA ASP A 172 6.28 -4.15 -22.73
C ASP A 172 5.93 -5.59 -23.15
N TYR A 173 6.05 -6.54 -22.23
CA TYR A 173 5.64 -7.92 -22.45
C TYR A 173 4.11 -8.14 -22.31
N ILE A 174 3.36 -7.17 -21.77
CA ILE A 174 1.91 -7.27 -21.60
C ILE A 174 1.19 -6.79 -22.86
N LYS A 175 0.63 -7.73 -23.62
CA LYS A 175 -0.15 -7.43 -24.83
C LYS A 175 -1.56 -6.96 -24.50
N GLN A 176 -1.88 -5.71 -24.86
CA GLN A 176 -3.22 -5.15 -24.64
C GLN A 176 -4.17 -5.35 -25.85
N PRO A 177 -5.41 -5.83 -25.64
CA PRO A 177 -6.38 -6.03 -26.70
C PRO A 177 -6.96 -4.68 -27.17
N ARG A 178 -6.68 -4.33 -28.43
CA ARG A 178 -7.20 -3.12 -29.10
C ARG A 178 -8.73 -3.01 -29.13
N THR A 179 -9.43 -4.15 -29.14
CA THR A 179 -10.91 -4.22 -29.15
C THR A 179 -11.41 -5.23 -28.13
N SER A 180 -12.51 -4.91 -27.44
CA SER A 180 -13.09 -5.79 -26.41
C SER A 180 -13.92 -6.94 -26.99
N LYS A 181 -14.56 -6.72 -28.14
CA LYS A 181 -15.35 -7.73 -28.83
C LYS A 181 -14.55 -8.23 -30.03
N ARG A 182 -13.97 -9.42 -29.89
CA ARG A 182 -13.21 -10.09 -30.94
C ARG A 182 -13.93 -11.37 -31.34
N THR A 183 -13.87 -11.69 -32.62
CA THR A 183 -14.37 -12.97 -33.16
C THR A 183 -13.24 -13.95 -33.47
N THR A 184 -11.99 -13.52 -33.33
CA THR A 184 -10.79 -14.34 -33.54
C THR A 184 -9.91 -14.34 -32.29
N PRO A 185 -9.19 -15.45 -32.03
CA PRO A 185 -8.24 -15.53 -30.92
C PRO A 185 -7.23 -14.38 -30.94
N MET A 186 -6.77 -14.00 -29.75
CA MET A 186 -5.67 -13.05 -29.60
C MET A 186 -4.42 -13.81 -29.21
N ASP A 187 -3.41 -13.80 -30.08
CA ASP A 187 -2.07 -14.31 -29.80
C ASP A 187 -1.47 -13.66 -28.54
N LEU A 188 -0.79 -14.45 -27.70
CA LEU A 188 0.02 -14.04 -26.56
C LEU A 188 1.46 -14.51 -26.77
N GLY A 189 2.44 -13.76 -26.27
CA GLY A 189 3.81 -14.25 -26.24
C GLY A 189 3.88 -15.47 -25.33
N TYR A 190 4.16 -16.65 -25.90
CA TYR A 190 4.21 -17.90 -25.16
C TYR A 190 5.32 -18.80 -25.71
N PRO A 191 6.05 -19.54 -24.85
CA PRO A 191 6.07 -19.41 -23.39
C PRO A 191 6.54 -18.00 -22.97
N LEU A 192 6.21 -17.56 -21.76
CA LEU A 192 6.74 -16.32 -21.20
C LEU A 192 6.64 -16.32 -19.68
N ASP A 193 7.76 -16.02 -19.03
CA ASP A 193 7.89 -15.85 -17.59
C ASP A 193 8.76 -14.60 -17.32
N VAL A 194 8.17 -13.57 -16.72
CA VAL A 194 8.85 -12.31 -16.41
C VAL A 194 8.86 -12.12 -14.90
N GLU A 195 10.06 -11.98 -14.33
CA GLU A 195 10.27 -11.55 -12.94
C GLU A 195 10.91 -10.16 -12.97
N HIS A 196 10.30 -9.18 -12.29
CA HIS A 196 10.82 -7.82 -12.19
C HIS A 196 10.90 -7.43 -10.72
N GLU A 197 12.11 -7.23 -10.25
CA GLU A 197 12.43 -6.78 -8.89
C GLU A 197 12.92 -5.33 -8.94
N VAL A 198 12.29 -4.47 -8.15
CA VAL A 198 12.72 -3.08 -7.94
C VAL A 198 13.17 -2.92 -6.50
N LEU A 199 14.44 -2.55 -6.32
CA LEU A 199 15.07 -2.33 -5.03
C LEU A 199 15.28 -0.84 -4.81
N LEU A 200 14.66 -0.27 -3.78
CA LEU A 200 14.77 1.13 -3.44
C LEU A 200 15.54 1.26 -2.12
N TYR A 201 16.81 1.64 -2.19
CA TYR A 201 17.64 1.93 -1.01
C TYR A 201 17.39 3.37 -0.56
N LEU A 202 16.40 3.55 0.31
CA LEU A 202 15.94 4.88 0.73
C LEU A 202 16.92 5.51 1.72
N PRO A 203 17.07 6.85 1.70
CA PRO A 203 18.03 7.55 2.55
C PRO A 203 17.57 7.61 4.02
N GLU A 204 16.28 7.37 4.28
CA GLU A 204 15.67 7.42 5.62
C GLU A 204 14.50 6.44 5.76
N TYR A 205 13.92 6.38 6.98
CA TYR A 205 12.80 5.51 7.29
C TYR A 205 11.53 5.92 6.53
N TRP A 206 10.85 4.95 5.92
CA TRP A 206 9.58 5.16 5.21
C TRP A 206 8.50 4.20 5.73
N PRO A 207 7.33 4.68 6.17
CA PRO A 207 6.29 3.83 6.76
C PRO A 207 5.46 3.10 5.69
N LEU A 208 6.11 2.32 4.82
CA LEU A 208 5.44 1.54 3.79
C LEU A 208 4.71 0.34 4.41
N LYS A 209 3.48 0.09 3.94
CA LYS A 209 2.73 -1.11 4.31
C LYS A 209 3.10 -2.24 3.38
N GLU A 210 3.28 -3.42 3.96
CA GLU A 210 3.44 -4.64 3.18
C GLU A 210 2.12 -4.94 2.44
N VAL A 211 2.22 -5.18 1.13
CA VAL A 211 1.07 -5.46 0.27
C VAL A 211 1.42 -6.62 -0.66
N THR A 212 0.54 -7.60 -0.73
CA THR A 212 0.63 -8.70 -1.70
C THR A 212 -0.66 -8.76 -2.49
N LYS A 213 -0.55 -8.90 -3.81
CA LYS A 213 -1.70 -9.09 -4.69
C LYS A 213 -1.43 -10.18 -5.70
N GLU A 214 -2.44 -10.98 -5.96
CA GLU A 214 -2.42 -12.01 -6.99
C GLU A 214 -3.60 -11.83 -7.92
N VAL A 215 -3.34 -11.98 -9.22
CA VAL A 215 -4.36 -12.00 -10.25
C VAL A 215 -4.21 -13.28 -11.05
N SER A 216 -5.19 -14.17 -10.91
CA SER A 216 -5.24 -15.44 -11.63
C SER A 216 -6.25 -15.37 -12.78
N ASP A 217 -5.79 -15.64 -13.99
CA ASP A 217 -6.61 -15.83 -15.18
C ASP A 217 -6.35 -17.20 -15.81
N LYS A 218 -7.23 -17.64 -16.71
CA LYS A 218 -7.02 -18.87 -17.49
C LYS A 218 -5.78 -18.78 -18.39
N ASN A 219 -5.43 -17.58 -18.85
CA ASN A 219 -4.39 -17.36 -19.86
C ASN A 219 -3.09 -16.79 -19.28
N PHE A 220 -3.12 -16.24 -18.07
CA PHE A 220 -1.94 -15.68 -17.41
C PHE A 220 -2.05 -15.73 -15.88
N MET A 221 -0.91 -15.64 -15.23
CA MET A 221 -0.79 -15.38 -13.79
C MET A 221 0.03 -14.12 -13.56
N TYR A 222 -0.39 -13.33 -12.59
CA TYR A 222 0.34 -12.16 -12.11
C TYR A 222 0.37 -12.16 -10.58
N ALA A 223 1.51 -11.77 -10.01
CA ALA A 223 1.61 -11.45 -8.60
C ALA A 223 2.48 -10.21 -8.38
N SER A 224 2.15 -9.43 -7.35
CA SER A 224 2.97 -8.37 -6.81
C SER A 224 3.17 -8.55 -5.32
N HIS A 225 4.36 -8.18 -4.85
CA HIS A 225 4.68 -8.17 -3.43
C HIS A 225 5.56 -6.96 -3.12
N ILE A 226 5.06 -6.10 -2.24
CA ILE A 226 5.71 -4.87 -1.79
C ILE A 226 6.04 -5.06 -0.31
N ALA A 227 7.31 -4.92 0.03
CA ALA A 227 7.80 -5.04 1.39
C ALA A 227 8.80 -3.93 1.71
N TYR A 228 8.97 -3.65 3.00
CA TYR A 228 9.93 -2.66 3.47
C TYR A 228 10.68 -3.16 4.72
N ASP A 229 12.00 -3.16 4.65
CA ASP A 229 12.87 -3.43 5.79
C ASP A 229 13.38 -2.13 6.40
N SER A 230 12.81 -1.77 7.55
CA SER A 230 13.20 -0.61 8.36
C SER A 230 14.65 -0.62 8.87
N ARG A 231 15.34 -1.76 8.88
CA ARG A 231 16.74 -1.84 9.38
C ARG A 231 17.75 -1.42 8.33
N SER A 232 17.46 -1.70 7.06
CA SER A 232 18.31 -1.38 5.91
C SER A 232 17.74 -0.26 5.04
N ASN A 233 16.60 0.33 5.43
CA ASN A 233 15.82 1.28 4.64
C ASN A 233 15.56 0.80 3.20
N LEU A 234 15.32 -0.51 3.03
CA LEU A 234 15.15 -1.12 1.71
C LEU A 234 13.66 -1.37 1.45
N ALA A 235 13.11 -0.71 0.44
CA ALA A 235 11.83 -1.12 -0.14
C ALA A 235 12.06 -2.09 -1.30
N THR A 236 11.31 -3.17 -1.34
CA THR A 236 11.38 -4.18 -2.40
C THR A 236 10.02 -4.30 -3.06
N LEU A 237 9.97 -4.07 -4.37
CA LEU A 237 8.78 -4.24 -5.20
C LEU A 237 9.03 -5.41 -6.16
N ASN A 238 8.36 -6.53 -5.91
CA ASN A 238 8.48 -7.73 -6.72
C ASN A 238 7.23 -7.90 -7.59
N TYR A 239 7.41 -8.11 -8.88
CA TYR A 239 6.35 -8.36 -9.84
C TYR A 239 6.65 -9.62 -10.64
N THR A 240 5.67 -10.50 -10.82
CA THR A 240 5.77 -11.67 -11.68
C THR A 240 4.63 -11.69 -12.69
N TYR A 241 4.93 -12.07 -13.93
CA TYR A 241 3.96 -12.24 -15.00
C TYR A 241 4.30 -13.46 -15.84
N THR A 242 3.40 -14.44 -15.88
CA THR A 242 3.57 -15.68 -16.62
C THR A 242 2.38 -15.93 -17.53
N THR A 243 2.62 -16.19 -18.81
CA THR A 243 1.57 -16.63 -19.74
C THR A 243 1.37 -18.14 -19.67
N LEU A 244 0.13 -18.59 -19.57
CA LEU A 244 -0.22 -20.01 -19.48
C LEU A 244 -0.59 -20.63 -20.84
N HIS A 245 -0.96 -19.79 -21.81
CA HIS A 245 -1.37 -20.21 -23.16
C HIS A 245 -0.85 -19.21 -24.21
N ASP A 246 -0.69 -19.68 -25.45
CA ASP A 246 -0.25 -18.89 -26.61
C ASP A 246 -1.36 -18.03 -27.23
N HIS A 247 -2.60 -18.17 -26.78
CA HIS A 247 -3.70 -17.34 -27.23
C HIS A 247 -4.82 -17.22 -26.20
N VAL A 248 -5.55 -16.10 -26.27
CA VAL A 248 -6.83 -15.89 -25.59
C VAL A 248 -7.96 -16.15 -26.57
N MET A 249 -8.85 -17.09 -26.23
CA MET A 249 -10.04 -17.37 -27.05
C MET A 249 -11.10 -16.26 -26.93
N PRO A 250 -11.95 -16.04 -27.96
CA PRO A 250 -13.01 -15.03 -27.92
C PRO A 250 -13.92 -15.10 -26.70
N GLU A 251 -14.25 -16.30 -26.22
CA GLU A 251 -15.07 -16.55 -25.04
C GLU A 251 -14.40 -16.12 -23.72
N ASP A 252 -13.06 -16.18 -23.65
CA ASP A 252 -12.29 -15.82 -22.45
C ASP A 252 -11.90 -14.33 -22.44
N MET A 253 -12.13 -13.60 -23.54
CA MET A 253 -11.68 -12.21 -23.68
C MET A 253 -12.26 -11.28 -22.62
N ALA A 254 -13.49 -11.51 -22.17
CA ALA A 254 -14.13 -10.67 -21.17
C ALA A 254 -13.46 -10.80 -19.80
N SER A 255 -13.17 -12.02 -19.35
CA SER A 255 -12.43 -12.26 -18.10
C SER A 255 -10.99 -11.80 -18.22
N PHE A 256 -10.33 -12.09 -19.34
CA PHE A 256 -8.97 -11.66 -19.61
C PHE A 256 -8.82 -10.14 -19.49
N LYS A 257 -9.70 -9.34 -20.10
CA LYS A 257 -9.63 -7.88 -20.00
C LYS A 257 -9.87 -7.36 -18.59
N LYS A 258 -10.81 -7.96 -17.86
CA LYS A 258 -11.09 -7.60 -16.47
C LYS A 258 -9.85 -7.84 -15.60
N ASN A 259 -9.28 -9.04 -15.68
CA ASN A 259 -8.11 -9.43 -14.89
C ASN A 259 -6.86 -8.65 -15.33
N GLN A 260 -6.68 -8.42 -16.63
CA GLN A 260 -5.59 -7.59 -17.14
C GLN A 260 -5.69 -6.16 -16.62
N LYS A 261 -6.90 -5.58 -16.52
CA LYS A 261 -7.08 -4.26 -15.89
C LYS A 261 -6.68 -4.30 -14.41
N LEU A 262 -7.09 -5.31 -13.65
CA LEU A 262 -6.71 -5.45 -12.23
C LEU A 262 -5.20 -5.54 -12.01
N MET A 263 -4.49 -6.19 -12.94
CA MET A 263 -3.03 -6.23 -12.98
C MET A 263 -2.45 -4.86 -13.36
N LEU A 264 -2.91 -4.24 -14.45
CA LEU A 264 -2.38 -2.94 -14.90
C LEU A 264 -2.61 -1.81 -13.88
N ASP A 265 -3.73 -1.83 -13.17
CA ASP A 265 -4.04 -0.89 -12.09
C ASP A 265 -3.15 -1.12 -10.85
N ASP A 266 -2.52 -2.29 -10.74
CA ASP A 266 -1.60 -2.65 -9.67
C ASP A 266 -0.14 -2.40 -10.00
N LEU A 267 0.19 -2.31 -11.29
CA LEU A 267 1.56 -2.14 -11.74
C LEU A 267 2.07 -0.77 -11.33
N GLY A 268 3.23 -0.78 -10.69
CA GLY A 268 3.93 0.40 -10.24
C GLY A 268 3.64 0.77 -8.80
N TYR A 269 4.45 1.68 -8.29
CA TYR A 269 4.37 2.17 -6.92
C TYR A 269 4.86 3.60 -6.86
N SER A 270 4.26 4.43 -6.02
CA SER A 270 4.74 5.79 -5.80
C SER A 270 5.15 5.99 -4.34
N LEU A 271 6.29 6.64 -4.14
CA LEU A 271 6.71 7.18 -2.86
C LEU A 271 6.32 8.64 -2.78
N THR A 272 5.78 9.06 -1.64
CA THR A 272 5.46 10.46 -1.37
C THR A 272 6.26 10.97 -0.18
N TYR A 273 6.79 12.18 -0.29
CA TYR A 273 7.60 12.82 0.71
C TYR A 273 7.10 14.23 0.98
N ASP A 274 6.71 14.48 2.23
CA ASP A 274 6.27 15.80 2.66
C ASP A 274 7.47 16.60 3.19
N LYS A 275 7.87 17.65 2.46
CA LYS A 275 8.97 18.57 2.84
C LYS A 275 8.73 19.27 4.18
N ALA A 276 7.47 19.46 4.60
CA ALA A 276 7.14 20.08 5.87
C ALA A 276 7.32 19.10 7.05
N MET A 277 7.13 17.81 6.81
CA MET A 277 7.37 16.75 7.79
C MET A 277 8.77 16.11 7.71
N ALA A 278 9.54 16.44 6.67
CA ALA A 278 10.93 16.10 6.48
C ALA A 278 11.75 16.33 7.77
N GLY A 279 12.32 15.26 8.33
CA GLY A 279 13.07 15.31 9.59
C GLY A 279 12.29 14.89 10.83
N ALA A 280 11.00 14.56 10.72
CA ALA A 280 10.21 13.99 11.83
C ALA A 280 10.80 12.67 12.38
N GLY A 281 11.54 11.92 11.55
CA GLY A 281 12.12 10.60 11.88
C GLY A 281 13.61 10.39 11.54
N GLY A 282 14.35 11.43 11.14
CA GLY A 282 15.78 11.36 10.76
C GLY A 282 16.76 11.69 11.90
N ALA A 283 18.03 11.33 11.73
CA ALA A 283 19.08 11.15 12.75
C ALA A 283 19.40 12.30 13.74
N ASP A 284 18.86 13.50 13.55
CA ASP A 284 18.98 14.65 14.46
C ASP A 284 17.60 15.02 15.04
N PHE A 285 16.96 14.08 15.74
CA PHE A 285 15.72 14.37 16.48
C PHE A 285 16.02 15.36 17.62
N GLU A 286 15.69 16.63 17.40
CA GLU A 286 15.69 17.64 18.45
C GLU A 286 14.29 17.73 19.10
N PHE A 287 14.22 17.53 20.41
CA PHE A 287 12.96 17.51 21.15
C PHE A 287 12.42 18.93 21.42
N SER A 288 11.18 19.20 21.02
CA SER A 288 10.45 20.45 21.28
C SER A 288 9.97 20.55 22.74
N TRP A 289 10.84 20.97 23.65
CA TRP A 289 10.49 21.15 25.07
C TRP A 289 9.32 22.12 25.30
N TRP A 290 9.20 23.16 24.48
CA TRP A 290 8.11 24.13 24.60
C TRP A 290 6.74 23.53 24.24
N ILE A 291 6.68 22.60 23.28
CA ILE A 291 5.47 21.84 22.96
C ILE A 291 5.10 20.90 24.10
N LEU A 292 6.07 20.27 24.75
CA LEU A 292 5.79 19.46 25.94
C LEU A 292 5.17 20.29 27.05
N LEU A 293 5.76 21.45 27.36
CA LEU A 293 5.22 22.36 28.39
C LEU A 293 3.82 22.86 28.03
N PHE A 294 3.60 23.21 26.76
CA PHE A 294 2.29 23.59 26.25
C PHE A 294 1.27 22.46 26.38
N GLY A 295 1.63 21.25 25.95
CA GLY A 295 0.78 20.08 26.03
C GLY A 295 0.41 19.72 27.48
N LEU A 296 1.35 19.82 28.42
CA LEU A 296 1.08 19.63 29.85
C LEU A 296 0.12 20.67 30.42
N LEU A 297 0.24 21.94 30.00
CA LEU A 297 -0.69 23.00 30.39
C LEU A 297 -2.11 22.72 29.86
N VAL A 298 -2.22 22.31 28.59
CA VAL A 298 -3.50 21.92 27.98
C VAL A 298 -4.10 20.70 28.68
N ALA A 299 -3.28 19.70 29.01
CA ALA A 299 -3.71 18.52 29.76
C ALA A 299 -4.21 18.89 31.17
N GLY A 300 -3.53 19.82 31.85
CA GLY A 300 -3.96 20.36 33.14
C GLY A 300 -5.31 21.08 33.05
N ALA A 301 -5.51 21.93 32.04
CA ALA A 301 -6.79 22.59 31.79
C ALA A 301 -7.91 21.57 31.48
N ALA A 302 -7.62 20.57 30.64
CA ALA A 302 -8.55 19.49 30.34
C ALA A 302 -8.89 18.66 31.59
N ALA A 303 -7.94 18.45 32.50
CA ALA A 303 -8.15 17.74 33.77
C ALA A 303 -9.11 18.50 34.70
N LEU A 304 -9.09 19.84 34.70
CA LEU A 304 -10.08 20.64 35.44
C LEU A 304 -11.50 20.46 34.87
N GLY A 305 -11.61 20.41 33.54
CA GLY A 305 -12.87 20.06 32.87
C GLY A 305 -13.34 18.65 33.22
N ALA A 306 -12.42 17.69 33.20
CA ALA A 306 -12.69 16.31 33.58
C ALA A 306 -13.11 16.18 35.05
N TYR A 307 -12.51 16.94 35.96
CA TYR A 307 -12.90 17.01 37.37
C TYR A 307 -14.34 17.49 37.52
N LYS A 308 -14.74 18.53 36.78
CA LYS A 308 -16.13 19.03 36.78
C LYS A 308 -17.09 17.97 36.23
N LEU A 309 -16.71 17.26 35.18
CA LEU A 309 -17.53 16.18 34.58
C LEU A 309 -17.58 14.93 35.45
N TYR A 310 -16.55 14.63 36.24
CA TYR A 310 -16.57 13.53 37.21
C TYR A 310 -17.66 13.73 38.29
N HIS A 311 -17.84 14.99 38.72
CA HIS A 311 -18.86 15.42 39.67
C HIS A 311 -20.22 15.69 39.03
N TYR A 312 -20.34 15.56 37.71
CA TYR A 312 -21.63 15.64 37.03
C TYR A 312 -22.42 14.36 37.28
N ASP A 313 -23.45 14.46 38.12
CA ASP A 313 -24.20 13.32 38.66
C ASP A 313 -25.70 13.42 38.31
N PRO A 314 -26.08 13.17 37.04
CA PRO A 314 -27.48 13.24 36.63
C PRO A 314 -28.31 12.11 37.24
N LEU A 315 -29.62 12.32 37.37
CA LEU A 315 -30.55 11.25 37.69
C LEU A 315 -30.50 10.15 36.62
N PRO A 316 -30.68 8.86 37.00
CA PRO A 316 -30.82 7.76 36.06
C PRO A 316 -31.96 7.99 35.05
N ALA A 317 -32.00 7.17 34.00
CA ALA A 317 -33.03 7.28 32.97
C ALA A 317 -34.46 7.20 33.58
N PRO A 318 -35.46 7.87 32.99
CA PRO A 318 -36.83 7.84 33.51
C PRO A 318 -37.33 6.40 33.69
N GLY A 319 -37.82 6.09 34.90
CA GLY A 319 -38.28 4.75 35.28
C GLY A 319 -37.22 3.86 35.93
N TYR A 320 -36.00 4.34 36.13
CA TYR A 320 -34.91 3.63 36.81
C TYR A 320 -34.49 4.38 38.07
N ILE A 321 -34.22 3.65 39.15
CA ILE A 321 -33.76 4.18 40.45
C ILE A 321 -32.27 3.97 40.62
N ALA A 322 -31.63 4.84 41.42
CA ALA A 322 -30.22 4.71 41.76
C ALA A 322 -29.96 3.41 42.53
N GLY A 323 -28.84 2.76 42.23
CA GLY A 323 -28.45 1.50 42.85
C GLY A 323 -27.13 0.99 42.26
N ASP A 324 -26.80 -0.28 42.49
CA ASP A 324 -25.51 -0.83 42.07
C ASP A 324 -25.38 -1.03 40.56
N GLY A 325 -26.49 -1.08 39.82
CA GLY A 325 -26.51 -1.37 38.39
C GLY A 325 -26.08 -2.80 38.04
N ILE A 326 -26.68 -3.36 37.00
CA ILE A 326 -26.29 -4.69 36.51
C ILE A 326 -24.85 -4.69 35.96
N ALA A 327 -24.21 -5.86 35.94
CA ALA A 327 -22.86 -5.99 35.41
C ALA A 327 -22.80 -5.65 33.90
N VAL A 328 -21.69 -5.06 33.46
CA VAL A 328 -21.44 -4.79 32.03
C VAL A 328 -21.42 -6.12 31.27
N GLY A 329 -22.26 -6.25 30.25
CA GLY A 329 -22.41 -7.50 29.51
C GLY A 329 -23.22 -7.35 28.22
N GLY A 330 -23.22 -8.40 27.40
CA GLY A 330 -23.85 -8.39 26.08
C GLY A 330 -23.18 -7.38 25.14
N TRP A 331 -23.99 -6.63 24.40
CA TRP A 331 -23.51 -5.62 23.45
C TRP A 331 -22.71 -4.46 24.09
N LEU A 332 -22.84 -4.23 25.40
CA LEU A 332 -22.06 -3.21 26.12
C LEU A 332 -20.56 -3.53 26.24
N ILE A 333 -20.15 -4.77 25.97
CA ILE A 333 -18.73 -5.15 25.95
C ILE A 333 -18.00 -4.45 24.79
N LEU A 334 -18.66 -4.23 23.65
CA LEU A 334 -18.01 -3.60 22.49
C LEU A 334 -17.66 -2.13 22.75
N PRO A 335 -18.57 -1.26 23.27
CA PRO A 335 -18.20 0.09 23.69
C PRO A 335 -17.16 0.12 24.79
N LEU A 336 -17.17 -0.86 25.71
CA LEU A 336 -16.18 -0.97 26.77
C LEU A 336 -14.77 -1.19 26.20
N LEU A 337 -14.61 -2.15 25.28
CA LEU A 337 -13.32 -2.39 24.62
C LEU A 337 -12.89 -1.18 23.78
N GLY A 338 -13.84 -0.52 23.12
CA GLY A 338 -13.58 0.71 22.37
C GLY A 338 -13.07 1.85 23.26
N ILE A 339 -13.72 2.14 24.38
CA ILE A 339 -13.31 3.25 25.24
C ILE A 339 -11.98 2.97 25.96
N ILE A 340 -11.69 1.72 26.31
CA ILE A 340 -10.41 1.33 26.92
C ILE A 340 -9.26 1.44 25.91
N SER A 341 -9.48 1.10 24.65
CA SER A 341 -8.45 1.17 23.60
C SER A 341 -8.18 2.60 23.10
N THR A 342 -9.16 3.50 23.22
CA THR A 342 -9.10 4.88 22.69
C THR A 342 -7.91 5.70 23.23
N PRO A 343 -7.62 5.73 24.56
CA PRO A 343 -6.45 6.44 25.09
C PRO A 343 -5.12 5.98 24.50
N PHE A 344 -4.93 4.67 24.31
CA PHE A 344 -3.70 4.12 23.75
C PHE A 344 -3.51 4.53 22.28
N ARG A 345 -4.58 4.45 21.48
CA ARG A 345 -4.55 4.92 20.08
C ARG A 345 -4.23 6.41 20.01
N THR A 346 -4.83 7.22 20.89
CA THR A 346 -4.62 8.67 20.93
C THR A 346 -3.20 9.02 21.36
N LEU A 347 -2.62 8.28 22.32
CA LEU A 347 -1.22 8.45 22.72
C LEU A 347 -0.24 8.13 21.59
N ILE A 348 -0.49 7.05 20.84
CA ILE A 348 0.31 6.69 19.67
C ILE A 348 0.24 7.81 18.62
N LEU A 349 -0.97 8.30 18.33
CA LEU A 349 -1.19 9.41 17.40
C LEU A 349 -0.41 10.67 17.79
N ILE A 350 -0.49 11.07 19.06
CA ILE A 350 0.25 12.22 19.60
C ILE A 350 1.78 12.01 19.48
N GLY A 351 2.27 10.78 19.64
CA GLY A 351 3.69 10.47 19.52
C GLY A 351 4.19 10.39 18.07
N SER A 352 3.36 9.95 17.13
CA SER A 352 3.75 9.71 15.73
C SER A 352 3.63 10.93 14.82
N ASN A 353 2.78 11.90 15.15
CA ASN A 353 2.48 13.05 14.28
C ASN A 353 3.54 14.17 14.30
N GLY A 354 4.75 13.90 14.82
CA GLY A 354 5.86 14.85 14.75
C GLY A 354 5.74 16.11 15.64
N TYR A 355 4.69 16.26 16.46
CA TYR A 355 4.50 17.46 17.30
C TYR A 355 5.69 17.78 18.20
N PHE A 356 6.42 16.76 18.67
CA PHE A 356 7.56 16.93 19.57
C PHE A 356 8.90 17.10 18.84
N ASN A 357 8.90 17.20 17.51
CA ASN A 357 10.10 17.41 16.72
C ASN A 357 10.32 18.92 16.48
N GLN A 358 11.45 19.45 16.92
CA GLN A 358 11.79 20.87 16.84
C GLN A 358 11.98 21.34 15.40
N THR A 359 12.50 20.48 14.53
CA THR A 359 12.71 20.78 13.10
C THR A 359 11.40 21.08 12.38
N VAL A 360 10.32 20.35 12.71
CA VAL A 360 8.98 20.61 12.16
C VAL A 360 8.54 22.05 12.45
N TRP A 361 8.69 22.51 13.69
CA TRP A 361 8.31 23.87 14.06
C TRP A 361 9.22 24.93 13.45
N VAL A 362 10.52 24.66 13.36
CA VAL A 362 11.47 25.57 12.70
C VAL A 362 11.11 25.73 11.23
N ASN A 363 10.82 24.63 10.53
CA ASN A 363 10.40 24.63 9.13
C ASN A 363 9.13 25.46 8.91
N LEU A 364 8.11 25.26 9.75
CA LEU A 364 6.82 25.92 9.57
C LEU A 364 6.79 27.39 10.03
N LEU A 365 7.61 27.78 11.02
CA LEU A 365 7.55 29.11 11.64
C LEU A 365 8.69 30.06 11.23
N SER A 366 9.71 29.60 10.51
CA SER A 366 10.84 30.45 10.09
C SER A 366 10.61 31.06 8.71
N PRO A 367 10.42 32.39 8.58
CA PRO A 367 10.16 33.03 7.28
C PRO A 367 11.30 32.93 6.26
N ALA A 368 12.49 32.50 6.70
CA ALA A 368 13.66 32.31 5.86
C ALA A 368 13.67 30.97 5.10
N LEU A 369 12.79 30.03 5.46
CA LEU A 369 12.72 28.70 4.85
C LEU A 369 11.61 28.66 3.79
N SER A 370 11.83 27.91 2.71
CA SER A 370 10.82 27.71 1.66
C SER A 370 9.59 26.93 2.14
N THR A 371 9.70 26.25 3.28
CA THR A 371 8.63 25.48 3.95
C THR A 371 7.82 26.31 4.95
N PHE A 372 8.08 27.63 5.03
CA PHE A 372 7.37 28.53 5.94
C PHE A 372 5.85 28.48 5.72
N ASN A 373 5.13 27.95 6.71
CA ASN A 373 3.68 27.83 6.69
C ASN A 373 3.10 27.95 8.10
N PRO A 374 2.88 29.18 8.59
CA PRO A 374 2.35 29.42 9.93
C PRO A 374 0.89 28.96 10.10
N ALA A 375 0.13 28.84 9.00
CA ALA A 375 -1.25 28.34 9.04
C ALA A 375 -1.29 26.84 9.36
N LEU A 376 -0.42 26.05 8.72
CA LEU A 376 -0.24 24.64 9.03
C LEU A 376 0.28 24.43 10.46
N ALA A 377 1.24 25.24 10.94
CA ALA A 377 1.65 25.21 12.34
C ALA A 377 0.48 25.46 13.32
N GLY A 378 -0.40 26.40 12.99
CA GLY A 378 -1.61 26.68 13.76
C GLY A 378 -2.59 25.51 13.76
N ALA A 379 -2.81 24.87 12.60
CA ALA A 379 -3.65 23.68 12.48
C ALA A 379 -3.12 22.52 13.33
N MET A 380 -1.80 22.25 13.26
CA MET A 380 -1.15 21.22 14.08
C MET A 380 -1.27 21.49 15.59
N LEU A 381 -1.11 22.74 16.04
CA LEU A 381 -1.35 23.10 17.44
C LEU A 381 -2.81 22.86 17.84
N GLY A 382 -3.76 23.22 16.99
CA GLY A 382 -5.18 22.98 17.20
C GLY A 382 -5.50 21.49 17.34
N GLU A 383 -4.95 20.67 16.44
CA GLU A 383 -5.09 19.22 16.45
C GLU A 383 -4.52 18.61 17.74
N LEU A 384 -3.32 19.03 18.16
CA LEU A 384 -2.70 18.59 19.41
C LEU A 384 -3.56 18.94 20.64
N ILE A 385 -4.12 20.16 20.70
CA ILE A 385 -5.00 20.58 21.80
C ILE A 385 -6.22 19.67 21.91
N ILE A 386 -6.86 19.38 20.77
CA ILE A 386 -8.05 18.55 20.71
C ILE A 386 -7.71 17.10 21.09
N ASN A 387 -6.61 16.55 20.56
CA ASN A 387 -6.15 15.20 20.86
C ASN A 387 -5.83 15.02 22.36
N ILE A 388 -5.17 16.01 22.99
CA ILE A 388 -4.92 15.99 24.45
C ILE A 388 -6.24 16.05 25.24
N GLY A 389 -7.16 16.94 24.84
CA GLY A 389 -8.48 17.02 25.46
C GLY A 389 -9.27 15.71 25.35
N PHE A 390 -9.22 15.08 24.17
CA PHE A 390 -9.88 13.81 23.89
C PHE A 390 -9.25 12.64 24.65
N LEU A 391 -7.93 12.65 24.83
CA LEU A 391 -7.21 11.70 25.68
C LEU A 391 -7.70 11.77 27.13
N VAL A 392 -7.73 12.97 27.73
CA VAL A 392 -8.20 13.16 29.10
C VAL A 392 -9.68 12.79 29.23
N TYR A 393 -10.51 13.19 28.27
CA TYR A 393 -11.93 12.89 28.26
C TYR A 393 -12.21 11.38 28.13
N SER A 394 -11.53 10.68 27.23
CA SER A 394 -11.70 9.23 27.05
C SER A 394 -11.26 8.44 28.29
N LEU A 395 -10.18 8.86 28.98
CA LEU A 395 -9.77 8.28 30.27
C LEU A 395 -10.84 8.47 31.34
N LEU A 396 -11.41 9.68 31.48
CA LEU A 396 -12.50 9.93 32.42
C LEU A 396 -13.71 9.03 32.11
N VAL A 397 -14.14 8.98 30.84
CA VAL A 397 -15.31 8.20 30.46
C VAL A 397 -15.06 6.72 30.69
N ALA A 398 -13.86 6.20 30.42
CA ALA A 398 -13.51 4.82 30.75
C ALA A 398 -13.65 4.52 32.26
N ILE A 399 -13.16 5.41 33.12
CA ILE A 399 -13.30 5.28 34.59
C ILE A 399 -14.77 5.29 34.99
N LEU A 400 -15.56 6.26 34.52
CA LEU A 400 -16.98 6.38 34.84
C LEU A 400 -17.79 5.19 34.30
N PHE A 401 -17.41 4.64 33.15
CA PHE A 401 -18.03 3.47 32.53
C PHE A 401 -17.84 2.23 33.41
N LEU A 402 -16.63 1.98 33.90
CA LEU A 402 -16.33 0.88 34.83
C LEU A 402 -17.04 1.06 36.17
N GLN A 403 -17.22 2.30 36.61
CA GLN A 403 -18.01 2.67 37.80
C GLN A 403 -19.52 2.64 37.57
N LYS A 404 -20.01 2.31 36.36
CA LYS A 404 -21.45 2.22 36.02
C LYS A 404 -22.23 3.50 36.32
N ARG A 405 -21.58 4.65 36.12
CA ARG A 405 -22.11 5.97 36.50
C ARG A 405 -23.28 6.39 35.61
N SER A 406 -24.30 7.02 36.20
CA SER A 406 -25.49 7.51 35.49
C SER A 406 -25.18 8.56 34.41
N SER A 407 -24.03 9.23 34.48
CA SER A 407 -23.56 10.20 33.48
C SER A 407 -23.05 9.56 32.18
N VAL A 408 -22.62 8.29 32.22
CA VAL A 408 -21.93 7.63 31.10
C VAL A 408 -22.74 7.64 29.79
N PRO A 409 -24.05 7.35 29.76
CA PRO A 409 -24.79 7.36 28.50
C PRO A 409 -24.73 8.70 27.77
N ARG A 410 -24.81 9.82 28.51
CA ARG A 410 -24.70 11.17 27.93
C ARG A 410 -23.28 11.46 27.47
N LEU A 411 -22.28 11.09 28.27
CA LEU A 411 -20.88 11.34 27.94
C LEU A 411 -20.40 10.50 26.75
N MET A 412 -20.87 9.27 26.60
CA MET A 412 -20.59 8.43 25.42
C MET A 412 -21.20 9.02 24.15
N VAL A 413 -22.43 9.54 24.20
CA VAL A 413 -23.05 10.24 23.07
C VAL A 413 -22.24 11.47 22.66
N VAL A 414 -21.84 12.29 23.64
CA VAL A 414 -20.97 13.45 23.39
C VAL A 414 -19.62 13.01 22.79
N LEU A 415 -19.04 11.90 23.24
CA LEU A 415 -17.77 11.37 22.71
C LEU A 415 -17.88 11.02 21.22
N TYR A 416 -18.91 10.27 20.83
CA TYR A 416 -19.07 9.86 19.43
C TYR A 416 -19.37 11.03 18.51
N ILE A 417 -20.23 11.97 18.95
CA ILE A 417 -20.58 13.15 18.17
C ILE A 417 -19.37 14.09 18.03
N SER A 418 -18.66 14.37 19.13
CA SER A 418 -17.47 15.24 19.10
C SER A 418 -16.36 14.66 18.23
N ASN A 419 -16.11 13.35 18.28
CA ASN A 419 -15.14 12.70 17.40
C ASN A 419 -15.50 12.84 15.92
N LEU A 420 -16.79 12.64 15.56
CA LEU A 420 -17.25 12.82 14.18
C LEU A 420 -17.09 14.28 13.72
N LEU A 421 -17.51 15.23 14.55
CA LEU A 421 -17.41 16.66 14.24
C LEU A 421 -15.94 17.10 14.10
N PHE A 422 -15.06 16.56 14.93
CA PHE A 422 -13.63 16.83 14.84
C PHE A 422 -13.04 16.36 13.51
N LEU A 423 -13.30 15.10 13.10
CA LEU A 423 -12.79 14.58 11.82
C LEU A 423 -13.32 15.37 10.62
N ILE A 424 -14.57 15.86 10.68
CA ILE A 424 -15.12 16.74 9.64
C ILE A 424 -14.43 18.11 9.67
N ALA A 425 -14.24 18.69 10.85
CA ALA A 425 -13.60 20.00 10.99
C ALA A 425 -12.13 19.97 10.55
N ASP A 426 -11.41 18.91 10.88
CA ASP A 426 -10.02 18.68 10.48
C ASP A 426 -9.90 18.54 8.96
N TYR A 427 -10.75 17.72 8.34
CA TYR A 427 -10.82 17.62 6.88
C TYR A 427 -11.12 18.97 6.22
N VAL A 428 -12.11 19.71 6.72
CA VAL A 428 -12.46 21.04 6.20
C VAL A 428 -11.32 22.03 6.41
N ALA A 429 -10.61 21.98 7.54
CA ALA A 429 -9.47 22.85 7.80
C ALA A 429 -8.32 22.58 6.81
N LEU A 430 -7.99 21.32 6.55
CA LEU A 430 -6.97 20.94 5.57
C LEU A 430 -7.35 21.36 4.16
N GLU A 431 -8.63 21.19 3.79
CA GLU A 431 -9.15 21.61 2.48
C GLU A 431 -9.11 23.14 2.29
N VAL A 432 -9.56 23.90 3.30
CA VAL A 432 -9.55 25.38 3.27
C VAL A 432 -8.12 25.93 3.21
N LEU A 433 -7.17 25.22 3.80
CA LEU A 433 -5.76 25.60 3.77
C LEU A 433 -5.04 25.15 2.49
N GLU A 434 -5.73 24.47 1.56
CA GLU A 434 -5.14 23.88 0.34
C GLU A 434 -3.99 22.91 0.67
N LEU A 435 -4.11 22.18 1.78
CA LEU A 435 -3.11 21.24 2.29
C LEU A 435 -3.50 19.77 2.04
N SER A 436 -4.57 19.52 1.29
CA SER A 436 -5.15 18.18 1.14
C SER A 436 -4.53 17.40 -0.03
N SER A 437 -3.79 16.33 0.29
CA SER A 437 -3.34 15.30 -0.70
C SER A 437 -3.85 13.89 -0.38
N GLY A 438 -4.75 13.74 0.60
CA GLY A 438 -5.19 12.45 1.15
C GLY A 438 -6.71 12.30 1.32
N ALA A 439 -7.51 12.93 0.45
CA ALA A 439 -8.97 13.00 0.60
C ALA A 439 -9.64 11.63 0.79
N GLU A 440 -9.17 10.58 0.11
CA GLU A 440 -9.75 9.23 0.23
C GLU A 440 -9.59 8.62 1.64
N ASN A 441 -8.41 8.78 2.26
CA ASN A 441 -8.15 8.25 3.61
C ASN A 441 -8.91 9.03 4.70
N SER A 442 -9.07 10.34 4.51
CA SER A 442 -9.84 11.19 5.41
C SER A 442 -11.34 10.92 5.32
N LEU A 443 -11.88 10.74 4.12
CA LEU A 443 -13.29 10.37 3.91
C LEU A 443 -13.61 8.99 4.49
N ALA A 444 -12.71 8.01 4.37
CA ALA A 444 -12.89 6.69 4.99
C ALA A 444 -12.96 6.77 6.52
N SER A 445 -12.16 7.65 7.13
CA SER A 445 -12.14 7.87 8.59
C SER A 445 -13.43 8.54 9.07
N ILE A 446 -13.93 9.54 8.33
CA ILE A 446 -15.22 10.20 8.59
C ILE A 446 -16.36 9.20 8.43
N ALA A 447 -16.39 8.41 7.36
CA ALA A 447 -17.41 7.39 7.12
C ALA A 447 -17.44 6.36 8.25
N SER A 448 -16.27 5.89 8.70
CA SER A 448 -16.15 4.96 9.83
C SER A 448 -16.68 5.58 11.12
N ALA A 449 -16.30 6.82 11.44
CA ALA A 449 -16.81 7.53 12.62
C ALA A 449 -18.32 7.76 12.56
N PHE A 450 -18.86 8.05 11.38
CA PHE A 450 -20.29 8.21 11.15
C PHE A 450 -21.04 6.89 11.42
N ILE A 451 -20.56 5.77 10.89
CA ILE A 451 -21.16 4.45 11.13
C ILE A 451 -21.14 4.11 12.62
N VAL A 452 -20.01 4.33 13.29
CA VAL A 452 -19.86 4.11 14.74
C VAL A 452 -20.86 4.97 15.52
N ALA A 453 -20.98 6.26 15.21
CA ALA A 453 -21.95 7.15 15.85
C ALA A 453 -23.39 6.73 15.55
N ALA A 454 -23.71 6.35 14.31
CA ALA A 454 -25.05 5.91 13.90
C ALA A 454 -25.49 4.61 14.60
N ILE A 455 -24.55 3.75 15.00
CA ILE A 455 -24.84 2.54 15.78
C ILE A 455 -24.97 2.88 17.28
N TRP A 456 -23.97 3.53 17.84
CA TRP A 456 -23.86 3.65 19.29
C TRP A 456 -24.68 4.79 19.89
N VAL A 457 -24.85 5.91 19.19
CA VAL A 457 -25.66 7.03 19.71
C VAL A 457 -27.12 6.60 19.96
N PRO A 458 -27.82 5.91 19.04
CA PRO A 458 -29.14 5.37 19.32
C PRO A 458 -29.12 4.31 20.43
N TYR A 459 -28.12 3.44 20.43
CA TYR A 459 -27.99 2.38 21.44
C TYR A 459 -27.93 2.96 22.87
N PHE A 460 -27.09 3.97 23.12
CA PHE A 460 -26.96 4.60 24.44
C PHE A 460 -28.19 5.40 24.87
N ASN A 461 -29.05 5.84 23.96
CA ASN A 461 -30.27 6.58 24.29
C ASN A 461 -31.50 5.66 24.48
N VAL A 462 -31.58 4.56 23.73
CA VAL A 462 -32.79 3.72 23.67
C VAL A 462 -32.68 2.47 24.53
N SER A 463 -31.53 1.79 24.53
CA SER A 463 -31.36 0.44 25.06
C SER A 463 -31.72 0.31 26.54
N THR A 464 -32.56 -0.69 26.86
CA THR A 464 -32.89 -1.05 28.24
C THR A 464 -31.64 -1.49 29.00
N ARG A 465 -30.76 -2.26 28.36
CA ARG A 465 -29.49 -2.72 28.95
C ARG A 465 -28.61 -1.56 29.43
N VAL A 466 -28.53 -0.48 28.64
CA VAL A 466 -27.76 0.73 29.00
C VAL A 466 -28.40 1.37 30.23
N LYS A 467 -29.72 1.55 30.23
CA LYS A 467 -30.47 2.19 31.32
C LYS A 467 -30.44 1.40 32.62
N GLU A 468 -30.39 0.08 32.57
CA GLU A 468 -30.23 -0.81 33.73
C GLU A 468 -28.80 -0.82 34.27
N THR A 469 -27.79 -0.67 33.40
CA THR A 469 -26.37 -0.73 33.78
C THR A 469 -25.91 0.56 34.44
N PHE A 470 -26.25 1.71 33.86
CA PHE A 470 -25.73 3.02 34.27
C PHE A 470 -26.70 3.75 35.21
N VAL A 471 -26.76 3.30 36.46
CA VAL A 471 -27.65 3.86 37.50
C VAL A 471 -26.90 4.33 38.75
N VAL A 472 -25.58 4.14 38.82
CA VAL A 472 -24.78 4.53 39.99
C VAL A 472 -24.62 6.04 40.04
N GLN A 473 -25.00 6.65 41.16
CA GLN A 473 -24.82 8.08 41.43
C GLN A 473 -23.64 8.32 42.39
N LEU A 474 -23.09 9.55 42.41
CA LEU A 474 -22.08 9.99 43.38
C LEU A 474 -22.69 10.28 44.73
N ASN A 475 -23.79 11.01 44.71
CA ASN A 475 -24.53 11.44 45.87
C ASN A 475 -25.98 10.97 45.67
N PRO A 476 -26.29 9.69 45.96
CA PRO A 476 -27.67 9.22 45.87
C PRO A 476 -28.53 10.02 46.85
N ALA A 477 -29.71 10.46 46.42
CA ALA A 477 -30.68 11.07 47.33
C ALA A 477 -31.04 10.05 48.42
N GLU A 478 -31.06 10.47 49.68
CA GLU A 478 -31.61 9.63 50.75
C GLU A 478 -33.02 9.21 50.34
N PRO A 479 -33.38 7.92 50.43
CA PRO A 479 -34.73 7.48 50.09
C PRO A 479 -35.71 8.24 50.97
N ASP A 480 -36.60 9.03 50.36
CA ASP A 480 -37.65 9.78 51.06
C ASP A 480 -38.32 8.86 52.10
N GLU A 481 -38.14 9.14 53.40
CA GLU A 481 -38.78 8.40 54.50
C GLU A 481 -40.31 8.29 54.31
N VAL A 482 -40.90 9.22 53.53
CA VAL A 482 -42.31 9.27 53.16
C VAL A 482 -42.76 8.04 52.35
N LEU A 483 -41.90 7.46 51.49
CA LEU A 483 -42.23 6.25 50.71
C LEU A 483 -42.07 4.95 51.52
N LEU A 484 -41.25 4.98 52.58
CA LEU A 484 -41.12 3.86 53.50
C LEU A 484 -42.30 3.81 54.48
N GLU A 485 -42.84 4.96 54.92
CA GLU A 485 -44.09 5.01 55.68
C GLU A 485 -45.30 4.57 54.86
N GLU A 486 -45.39 4.96 53.59
CA GLU A 486 -46.53 4.55 52.74
C GLU A 486 -46.54 3.03 52.50
N ARG A 487 -45.37 2.40 52.32
CA ARG A 487 -45.22 0.94 52.25
C ARG A 487 -45.45 0.22 53.59
N ALA A 488 -45.15 0.86 54.71
CA ALA A 488 -45.47 0.34 56.04
C ALA A 488 -46.98 0.45 56.37
N LEU A 489 -47.67 1.44 55.81
CA LEU A 489 -49.11 1.67 55.97
C LEU A 489 -49.96 0.83 55.00
N THR A 490 -49.50 0.58 53.77
CA THR A 490 -50.14 -0.36 52.83
C THR A 490 -49.68 -1.78 53.09
N GLY A 491 -50.02 -2.31 54.27
CA GLY A 491 -49.73 -3.69 54.65
C GLY A 491 -50.30 -4.70 53.64
N THR A 492 -49.51 -5.06 52.64
CA THR A 492 -49.66 -6.28 51.85
C THR A 492 -48.43 -7.12 52.10
N GLY A 493 -48.42 -7.78 53.27
CA GLY A 493 -47.78 -9.08 53.37
C GLY A 493 -48.61 -10.07 52.58
N ILE A 494 -48.03 -10.59 51.50
CA ILE A 494 -47.96 -11.99 51.03
C ILE A 494 -47.14 -11.98 49.75
#